data_AF-E7C1E1-F1
#
_entry.id   AF-E7C1E1-F1
#
_cell.length_a   1.000
_cell.length_b   1.000
_cell.length_c   1.000
_cell.angle_alpha   90.00
_cell.angle_beta   90.00
_cell.angle_gamma   90.00
#
_symmetry.space_group_name_H-M   'P 1'
#
loop_
_entity.id
_entity.type
_entity.pdbx_description
1 polymer ?
#
loop_
_entity_poly.entity_id
_entity_poly.type
_entity_poly.pdbx_seq_one_letter_code
_entity_poly.pdbx_strand_id
1 'polypeptide(L)'
;MFKKKFLQLLIIIIITGCSSAPKETIPKIRFVPDIEGNEFKGITKIEDYLEVNNYRNKFIVAAPDHKRFSEFNNFFQLGILTAKNQLKITNEIKFVNQNNLNLSEANKNFLIGPLSSEIVSKIDGLLLKNQALLLNDASENYSISLSQKSQISALENYLLQNEVGRLGFIEDENNSSEQNAAFKNKWLSSKRDAVTIGVKENPSTRIENFLDVAESKSRFQIIDKASFSDVEFVPRTRKDFSQVVISTNDLSRLYEIASLVRFNYGLNYEIFSLSSNFDQKIDENEVSLHDIRLIDHTYENKFTNDLPKSRSFCLGFDAMLVSYAIANNIKGEIRGLLGIYKFTENKLVSRSYIN
;
A
#
# COMPACT_ATOMS: atom_id res chain seq x y z
N MET A 1 41.36 31.18 57.88
CA MET A 1 40.77 31.45 56.55
C MET A 1 40.44 30.20 55.71
N PHE A 2 41.13 29.06 55.91
CA PHE A 2 40.94 27.84 55.10
C PHE A 2 39.59 27.11 55.27
N LYS A 3 39.04 27.06 56.49
CA LYS A 3 37.78 26.35 56.76
C LYS A 3 36.55 26.94 56.04
N LYS A 4 36.51 28.26 55.84
CA LYS A 4 35.39 28.94 55.15
C LYS A 4 35.39 28.67 53.63
N LYS A 5 36.57 28.61 53.01
CA LYS A 5 36.71 28.28 51.58
C LYS A 5 36.39 26.81 51.29
N PHE A 6 36.73 25.90 52.19
CA PHE A 6 36.41 24.48 52.05
C PHE A 6 34.90 24.21 52.15
N LEU A 7 34.21 24.90 53.07
CA LEU A 7 32.76 24.79 53.21
C LEU A 7 32.01 25.34 51.98
N GLN A 8 32.49 26.46 51.40
CA GLN A 8 31.94 26.99 50.15
C GLN A 8 32.14 26.03 48.98
N LEU A 9 33.31 25.38 48.88
CA LEU A 9 33.58 24.38 47.85
C LEU A 9 32.65 23.16 48.00
N LEU A 10 32.42 22.70 49.23
CA LEU A 10 31.53 21.58 49.53
C LEU A 10 30.08 21.88 49.18
N ILE A 11 29.61 23.10 49.48
CA ILE A 11 28.26 23.56 49.14
C ILE A 11 28.08 23.67 47.62
N ILE A 12 29.08 24.15 46.87
CA ILE A 12 29.02 24.21 45.40
C ILE A 12 28.96 22.80 44.81
N ILE A 13 29.74 21.84 45.33
CA ILE A 13 29.74 20.44 44.87
C ILE A 13 28.41 19.74 45.19
N ILE A 14 27.78 20.04 46.34
CA ILE A 14 26.48 19.47 46.72
C ILE A 14 25.35 20.06 45.85
N ILE A 15 25.39 21.36 45.54
CA ILE A 15 24.38 22.01 44.69
C ILE A 15 24.53 21.56 43.22
N THR A 16 25.75 21.33 42.72
CA THR A 16 25.95 20.78 41.36
C THR A 16 25.71 19.27 41.30
N GLY A 17 25.90 18.53 42.40
CA GLY A 17 25.59 17.10 42.52
C GLY A 17 24.09 16.78 42.59
N CYS A 18 23.25 17.74 42.99
CA CYS A 18 21.78 17.62 42.95
C CYS A 18 21.15 18.21 41.69
N SER A 19 21.94 18.87 40.83
CA SER A 19 21.52 19.27 39.48
C SER A 19 21.89 18.17 38.48
N SER A 20 21.43 16.95 38.71
CA SER A 20 21.25 16.04 37.58
C SER A 20 20.21 16.68 36.67
N ALA A 21 20.66 17.24 35.53
CA ALA A 21 19.77 17.52 34.42
C ALA A 21 18.82 16.32 34.26
N PRO A 22 17.52 16.53 34.02
CA PRO A 22 16.59 15.42 33.86
C PRO A 22 17.21 14.52 32.80
N LYS A 23 17.53 13.27 33.17
CA LYS A 23 17.94 12.24 32.21
C LYS A 23 16.97 12.39 31.05
N GLU A 24 17.47 12.67 29.85
CA GLU A 24 16.66 12.63 28.64
C GLU A 24 15.85 11.35 28.74
N THR A 25 14.54 11.50 28.93
CA THR A 25 13.63 10.37 29.05
C THR A 25 13.71 9.69 27.72
N ILE A 26 14.45 8.58 27.66
CA ILE A 26 14.50 7.70 26.48
C ILE A 26 13.03 7.48 26.12
N PRO A 27 12.56 7.95 24.95
CA PRO A 27 11.15 7.88 24.61
C PRO A 27 10.75 6.41 24.68
N LYS A 28 9.82 6.06 25.57
CA LYS A 28 9.31 4.70 25.65
C LYS A 28 8.67 4.37 24.30
N ILE A 29 9.12 3.29 23.68
CA ILE A 29 8.51 2.76 22.47
C ILE A 29 7.07 2.35 22.82
N ARG A 30 6.13 2.76 21.98
CA ARG A 30 4.71 2.38 22.13
C ARG A 30 4.29 1.51 20.96
N PHE A 31 3.37 0.59 21.21
CA PHE A 31 2.99 -0.43 20.24
C PHE A 31 1.49 -0.37 19.95
N VAL A 32 1.15 -0.17 18.68
CA VAL A 32 -0.22 -0.30 18.18
C VAL A 32 -0.47 -1.77 17.84
N PRO A 33 -1.55 -2.39 18.38
CA PRO A 33 -1.84 -3.79 18.13
C PRO A 33 -2.15 -4.05 16.66
N ASP A 34 -1.85 -5.27 16.21
CA ASP A 34 -2.19 -5.73 14.87
C ASP A 34 -3.71 -5.91 14.74
N ILE A 35 -4.26 -5.56 13.57
CA ILE A 35 -5.66 -5.79 13.22
C ILE A 35 -5.70 -6.82 12.09
N GLU A 36 -6.56 -7.81 12.23
CA GLU A 36 -6.69 -8.88 11.24
C GLU A 36 -7.37 -8.39 9.94
N GLY A 37 -6.93 -8.94 8.81
CA GLY A 37 -7.50 -8.71 7.49
C GLY A 37 -6.88 -7.54 6.70
N ASN A 38 -7.19 -7.51 5.41
CA ASN A 38 -6.69 -6.52 4.44
C ASN A 38 -7.73 -5.48 4.03
N GLU A 39 -8.90 -5.47 4.67
CA GLU A 39 -9.94 -4.46 4.46
C GLU A 39 -9.67 -3.23 5.31
N PHE A 40 -10.16 -2.08 4.85
CA PHE A 40 -10.10 -0.84 5.61
C PHE A 40 -11.06 -0.88 6.79
N LYS A 41 -10.54 -0.58 7.99
CA LYS A 41 -11.31 -0.54 9.25
C LYS A 41 -11.23 0.82 9.94
N GLY A 42 -10.74 1.83 9.22
CA GLY A 42 -10.46 3.15 9.77
C GLY A 42 -8.96 3.45 9.90
N ILE A 43 -8.69 4.73 10.13
CA ILE A 43 -7.34 5.29 10.30
C ILE A 43 -6.89 5.09 11.75
N THR A 44 -5.62 4.72 11.95
CA THR A 44 -5.03 4.62 13.29
C THR A 44 -5.03 5.99 13.96
N LYS A 45 -5.70 6.08 15.12
CA LYS A 45 -5.69 7.26 15.99
C LYS A 45 -4.41 7.31 16.79
N ILE A 46 -3.35 7.87 16.19
CA ILE A 46 -2.03 7.98 16.82
C ILE A 46 -2.09 8.68 18.19
N GLU A 47 -3.02 9.63 18.37
CA GLU A 47 -3.25 10.34 19.63
C GLU A 47 -3.59 9.41 20.81
N ASP A 48 -4.27 8.29 20.58
CA ASP A 48 -4.60 7.30 21.63
C ASP A 48 -3.34 6.60 22.18
N TYR A 49 -2.25 6.67 21.42
CA TYR A 49 -0.95 6.11 21.77
C TYR A 49 0.05 7.20 22.17
N LEU A 50 -0.36 8.46 22.33
CA LEU A 50 0.51 9.58 22.74
C LEU A 50 0.06 10.19 24.07
N GLU A 51 0.87 10.08 25.12
CA GLU A 51 0.65 10.87 26.35
C GLU A 51 1.24 12.27 26.22
N VAL A 52 2.40 12.40 25.53
CA VAL A 52 3.11 13.65 25.28
C VAL A 52 3.73 13.57 23.88
N ASN A 53 3.60 14.64 23.09
CA ASN A 53 4.31 14.77 21.82
C ASN A 53 5.81 14.97 22.10
N ASN A 54 6.62 13.95 21.82
CA ASN A 54 8.04 13.95 22.09
C ASN A 54 8.83 14.66 20.99
N TYR A 55 8.28 14.73 19.78
CA TYR A 55 8.93 15.37 18.65
C TYR A 55 8.54 16.84 18.54
N ARG A 56 9.50 17.75 18.75
CA ARG A 56 9.26 19.21 18.76
C ARG A 56 9.77 19.95 17.53
N ASN A 57 10.57 19.30 16.70
CA ASN A 57 11.13 19.92 15.50
C ASN A 57 10.07 19.96 14.38
N LYS A 58 10.39 20.62 13.27
CA LYS A 58 9.48 20.73 12.13
C LYS A 58 9.53 19.49 11.22
N PHE A 59 8.53 19.36 10.36
CA PHE A 59 8.52 18.41 9.25
C PHE A 59 8.87 19.15 7.96
N ILE A 60 9.87 18.66 7.24
CA ILE A 60 10.28 19.16 5.93
C ILE A 60 9.70 18.22 4.88
N VAL A 61 8.81 18.73 4.05
CA VAL A 61 8.17 17.95 2.99
C VAL A 61 8.85 18.26 1.66
N ALA A 62 9.61 17.30 1.15
CA ALA A 62 10.28 17.36 -0.16
C ALA A 62 9.27 17.00 -1.27
N ALA A 63 8.56 18.01 -1.75
CA ALA A 63 7.52 17.87 -2.77
C ALA A 63 8.12 17.92 -4.20
N PRO A 64 7.49 17.27 -5.19
CA PRO A 64 7.95 17.34 -6.58
C PRO A 64 7.82 18.75 -7.15
N ASP A 65 8.41 18.99 -8.33
CA ASP A 65 8.29 20.30 -8.98
C ASP A 65 6.82 20.58 -9.36
N HIS A 66 6.22 21.58 -8.68
CA HIS A 66 4.84 22.01 -8.90
C HIS A 66 4.55 22.44 -10.34
N LYS A 67 5.57 22.84 -11.13
CA LYS A 67 5.37 23.20 -12.53
C LYS A 67 5.18 21.99 -13.43
N ARG A 68 5.87 20.88 -13.11
CA ARG A 68 5.83 19.64 -13.91
C ARG A 68 4.74 18.69 -13.45
N PHE A 69 4.47 18.66 -12.15
CA PHE A 69 3.54 17.71 -11.52
C PHE A 69 2.47 18.45 -10.70
N SER A 70 1.86 19.49 -11.29
CA SER A 70 0.96 20.40 -10.57
C SER A 70 -0.22 19.68 -9.91
N GLU A 71 -0.91 18.82 -10.65
CA GLU A 71 -2.09 18.10 -10.16
C GLU A 71 -1.73 17.21 -8.97
N PHE A 72 -0.75 16.32 -9.16
CA PHE A 72 -0.24 15.47 -8.09
C PHE A 72 0.23 16.30 -6.88
N ASN A 73 0.99 17.37 -7.10
CA ASN A 73 1.54 18.14 -5.98
C ASN A 73 0.43 18.80 -5.14
N ASN A 74 -0.61 19.32 -5.80
CA ASN A 74 -1.74 19.95 -5.11
C ASN A 74 -2.47 18.95 -4.19
N PHE A 75 -2.78 17.75 -4.69
CA PHE A 75 -3.49 16.73 -3.91
C PHE A 75 -2.61 16.13 -2.81
N PHE A 76 -1.33 15.91 -3.09
CA PHE A 76 -0.34 15.45 -2.11
C PHE A 76 -0.20 16.44 -0.93
N GLN A 77 0.01 17.73 -1.21
CA GLN A 77 0.11 18.74 -0.14
C GLN A 77 -1.21 18.85 0.64
N LEU A 78 -2.35 18.77 -0.04
CA LEU A 78 -3.66 18.76 0.60
C LEU A 78 -3.84 17.57 1.54
N GLY A 79 -3.33 16.39 1.17
CA GLY A 79 -3.28 15.20 2.03
C GLY A 79 -2.48 15.43 3.31
N ILE A 80 -1.27 15.97 3.17
CA ILE A 80 -0.39 16.32 4.31
C ILE A 80 -1.10 17.28 5.28
N LEU A 81 -1.68 18.37 4.76
CA LEU A 81 -2.36 19.38 5.57
C LEU A 81 -3.64 18.84 6.22
N THR A 82 -4.35 17.94 5.53
CA THR A 82 -5.54 17.28 6.08
C THR A 82 -5.16 16.37 7.24
N ALA A 83 -4.13 15.54 7.08
CA ALA A 83 -3.61 14.70 8.14
C ALA A 83 -3.13 15.53 9.34
N LYS A 84 -2.37 16.62 9.09
CA LYS A 84 -1.96 17.56 10.15
C LYS A 84 -3.15 18.03 10.98
N ASN A 85 -4.22 18.48 10.34
CA ASN A 85 -5.40 18.98 11.02
C ASN A 85 -6.15 17.89 11.77
N GLN A 86 -6.46 16.77 11.10
CA GLN A 86 -7.22 15.67 11.69
C GLN A 86 -6.50 15.01 12.87
N LEU A 87 -5.19 14.84 12.77
CA LEU A 87 -4.33 14.26 13.81
C LEU A 87 -3.85 15.32 14.84
N LYS A 88 -4.33 16.57 14.74
CA LYS A 88 -3.99 17.70 15.63
C LYS A 88 -2.48 17.92 15.80
N ILE A 89 -1.71 17.70 14.73
CA ILE A 89 -0.25 17.84 14.76
C ILE A 89 0.11 19.33 14.79
N THR A 90 0.75 19.78 15.86
CA THR A 90 1.09 21.19 16.08
C THR A 90 2.43 21.60 15.45
N ASN A 91 3.27 20.63 15.09
CA ASN A 91 4.58 20.87 14.48
C ASN A 91 4.46 21.71 13.19
N GLU A 92 5.44 22.59 12.96
CA GLU A 92 5.56 23.33 11.71
C GLU A 92 5.76 22.35 10.54
N ILE A 93 5.12 22.63 9.40
CA ILE A 93 5.34 21.90 8.14
C ILE A 93 5.90 22.90 7.14
N LYS A 94 7.09 22.60 6.59
CA LYS A 94 7.75 23.38 5.56
C LYS A 94 7.83 22.58 4.28
N PHE A 95 7.16 23.04 3.22
CA PHE A 95 7.29 22.47 1.90
C PHE A 95 8.53 23.01 1.20
N VAL A 96 9.32 22.12 0.61
CA VAL A 96 10.50 22.46 -0.20
C VAL A 96 10.45 21.70 -1.51
N ASN A 97 11.01 22.28 -2.58
CA ASN A 97 11.21 21.54 -3.81
C ASN A 97 12.24 20.44 -3.58
N GLN A 98 11.89 19.18 -3.89
CA GLN A 98 12.76 18.02 -3.71
C GLN A 98 14.13 18.15 -4.41
N ASN A 99 14.20 18.92 -5.52
CA ASN A 99 15.45 19.14 -6.25
C ASN A 99 16.43 20.07 -5.50
N ASN A 100 15.94 20.82 -4.51
CA ASN A 100 16.70 21.79 -3.73
C ASN A 100 16.86 21.33 -2.27
N LEU A 101 16.84 20.02 -2.02
CA LEU A 101 16.89 19.46 -0.68
C LEU A 101 18.23 19.76 0.01
N ASN A 102 18.18 20.36 1.19
CA ASN A 102 19.34 20.53 2.06
C ASN A 102 19.38 19.42 3.11
N LEU A 103 20.25 18.43 2.92
CA LEU A 103 20.38 17.27 3.82
C LEU A 103 20.84 17.66 5.24
N SER A 104 21.59 18.74 5.40
CA SER A 104 22.01 19.23 6.73
C SER A 104 20.82 19.82 7.51
N GLU A 105 19.89 20.50 6.83
CA GLU A 105 18.62 20.93 7.44
C GLU A 105 17.72 19.72 7.74
N ALA A 106 17.67 18.74 6.82
CA ALA A 106 16.87 17.53 6.96
C ALA A 106 17.29 16.70 8.18
N ASN A 107 18.59 16.47 8.41
CA ASN A 107 19.10 15.72 9.57
C ASN A 107 18.92 16.42 10.94
N LYS A 108 18.47 17.68 10.95
CA LYS A 108 18.07 18.38 12.19
C LYS A 108 16.55 18.32 12.42
N ASN A 109 15.80 17.90 11.42
CA ASN A 109 14.34 17.89 11.39
C ASN A 109 13.85 16.50 10.94
N PHE A 110 12.59 16.39 10.55
CA PHE A 110 12.05 15.14 10.01
C PHE A 110 11.78 15.36 8.53
N LEU A 111 12.41 14.57 7.67
CA LEU A 111 12.21 14.61 6.24
C LEU A 111 11.06 13.68 5.83
N ILE A 112 10.12 14.23 5.08
CA ILE A 112 9.09 13.50 4.37
C ILE A 112 9.38 13.64 2.87
N GLY A 113 9.69 12.54 2.19
CA GLY A 113 10.16 12.54 0.80
C GLY A 113 11.67 12.34 0.69
N PRO A 114 12.25 12.52 -0.51
CA PRO A 114 11.62 12.94 -1.75
C PRO A 114 10.84 11.81 -2.44
N LEU A 115 10.14 12.14 -3.53
CA LEU A 115 9.38 11.18 -4.34
C LEU A 115 10.18 10.67 -5.54
N SER A 116 11.13 11.44 -6.06
CA SER A 116 11.94 11.01 -7.20
C SER A 116 12.83 9.81 -6.83
N SER A 117 12.71 8.72 -7.58
CA SER A 117 13.55 7.52 -7.42
C SER A 117 15.04 7.84 -7.57
N GLU A 118 15.38 8.75 -8.48
CA GLU A 118 16.76 9.22 -8.71
C GLU A 118 17.35 9.99 -7.52
N ILE A 119 16.51 10.69 -6.76
CA ILE A 119 16.96 11.42 -5.56
C ILE A 119 17.01 10.45 -4.37
N VAL A 120 15.98 9.60 -4.21
CA VAL A 120 15.94 8.57 -3.17
C VAL A 120 17.18 7.68 -3.24
N SER A 121 17.57 7.20 -4.42
CA SER A 121 18.76 6.35 -4.59
C SER A 121 20.08 7.01 -4.17
N LYS A 122 20.14 8.35 -4.16
CA LYS A 122 21.34 9.12 -3.74
C LYS A 122 21.39 9.38 -2.24
N ILE A 123 20.26 9.33 -1.54
CA ILE A 123 20.16 9.74 -0.13
C ILE A 123 19.79 8.61 0.82
N ASP A 124 19.34 7.47 0.30
CA ASP A 124 19.06 6.28 1.10
C ASP A 124 20.31 5.86 1.89
N GLY A 125 20.14 5.65 3.19
CA GLY A 125 21.21 5.35 4.15
C GLY A 125 21.98 6.57 4.68
N LEU A 126 21.78 7.78 4.11
CA LEU A 126 22.46 9.01 4.57
C LEU A 126 21.68 9.78 5.64
N LEU A 127 20.44 9.38 5.91
CA LEU A 127 19.52 10.02 6.84
C LEU A 127 19.28 9.11 8.06
N LEU A 128 19.09 9.70 9.24
CA LEU A 128 18.70 8.94 10.42
C LEU A 128 17.32 8.30 10.22
N LYS A 129 17.19 6.98 10.44
CA LYS A 129 15.94 6.22 10.19
C LYS A 129 14.73 6.77 10.93
N ASN A 130 14.93 7.32 12.14
CA ASN A 130 13.86 7.92 12.95
C ASN A 130 13.59 9.40 12.61
N GLN A 131 14.21 9.93 11.55
CA GLN A 131 14.07 11.31 11.08
C GLN A 131 13.74 11.40 9.59
N ALA A 132 13.47 10.29 8.92
CA ALA A 132 13.16 10.30 7.50
C ALA A 132 12.15 9.22 7.13
N LEU A 133 11.22 9.61 6.27
CA LEU A 133 10.36 8.71 5.52
C LEU A 133 10.50 9.03 4.03
N LEU A 134 11.12 8.13 3.27
CA LEU A 134 11.30 8.30 1.83
C LEU A 134 10.00 7.92 1.10
N LEU A 135 9.64 8.67 0.06
CA LEU A 135 8.37 8.48 -0.67
C LEU A 135 8.56 7.74 -2.01
N ASN A 136 9.64 6.95 -2.08
CA ASN A 136 9.92 5.99 -3.15
C ASN A 136 10.65 4.79 -2.53
N ASP A 137 10.80 3.72 -3.31
CA ASP A 137 11.42 2.49 -2.85
C ASP A 137 12.84 2.73 -2.33
N ALA A 138 13.08 2.31 -1.08
CA ALA A 138 14.35 2.44 -0.39
C ALA A 138 14.73 1.14 0.32
N SER A 139 16.03 0.91 0.52
CA SER A 139 16.58 -0.30 1.12
C SER A 139 16.94 -0.10 2.59
N GLU A 140 17.50 1.07 2.92
CA GLU A 140 18.06 1.37 4.23
C GLU A 140 17.09 2.16 5.11
N ASN A 141 16.58 3.29 4.62
CA ASN A 141 15.60 4.12 5.32
C ASN A 141 14.17 3.56 5.21
N TYR A 142 13.29 3.97 6.13
CA TYR A 142 11.87 3.69 5.99
C TYR A 142 11.32 4.36 4.74
N SER A 143 10.48 3.63 4.01
CA SER A 143 9.85 4.12 2.80
C SER A 143 8.40 3.70 2.68
N ILE A 144 7.62 4.56 2.04
CA ILE A 144 6.31 4.23 1.45
C ILE A 144 6.34 4.69 0.00
N SER A 145 5.68 3.98 -0.91
CA SER A 145 5.66 4.34 -2.31
C SER A 145 4.32 3.96 -2.93
N LEU A 146 4.02 4.55 -4.10
CA LEU A 146 2.88 4.17 -4.94
C LEU A 146 3.24 3.00 -5.88
N SER A 147 4.34 2.28 -5.61
CA SER A 147 4.71 1.12 -6.41
C SER A 147 3.73 -0.03 -6.18
N GLN A 148 3.68 -0.96 -7.14
CA GLN A 148 2.82 -2.13 -7.05
C GLN A 148 3.18 -3.08 -5.88
N LYS A 149 4.33 -2.88 -5.22
CA LYS A 149 4.82 -3.74 -4.13
C LYS A 149 3.81 -3.89 -3.00
N SER A 150 3.14 -2.80 -2.59
CA SER A 150 2.13 -2.86 -1.52
C SER A 150 0.88 -3.63 -1.94
N GLN A 151 0.46 -3.51 -3.21
CA GLN A 151 -0.68 -4.24 -3.76
C GLN A 151 -0.37 -5.73 -3.91
N ILE A 152 0.81 -6.08 -4.42
CA ILE A 152 1.32 -7.46 -4.49
C ILE A 152 1.38 -8.08 -3.09
N SER A 153 1.89 -7.34 -2.11
CA SER A 153 1.98 -7.78 -0.72
C SER A 153 0.61 -8.05 -0.11
N ALA A 154 -0.38 -7.20 -0.40
CA ALA A 154 -1.77 -7.38 0.05
C ALA A 154 -2.41 -8.64 -0.57
N LEU A 155 -2.30 -8.81 -1.89
CA LEU A 155 -2.86 -9.98 -2.59
C LEU A 155 -2.22 -11.28 -2.09
N GLU A 156 -0.89 -11.34 -2.04
CA GLU A 156 -0.17 -12.52 -1.56
C GLU A 156 -0.57 -12.87 -0.13
N ASN A 157 -0.65 -11.87 0.76
CA ASN A 157 -1.03 -12.11 2.14
C ASN A 157 -2.46 -12.67 2.25
N TYR A 158 -3.41 -12.11 1.51
CA TYR A 158 -4.78 -12.63 1.45
C TYR A 158 -4.84 -14.07 0.95
N LEU A 159 -4.16 -14.36 -0.17
CA LEU A 159 -4.18 -15.70 -0.77
C LEU A 159 -3.53 -16.74 0.14
N LEU A 160 -2.44 -16.38 0.84
CA LEU A 160 -1.79 -17.26 1.83
C LEU A 160 -2.68 -17.52 3.04
N GLN A 161 -3.37 -16.49 3.56
CA GLN A 161 -4.31 -16.64 4.68
C GLN A 161 -5.49 -17.54 4.34
N ASN A 162 -5.93 -17.53 3.08
CA ASN A 162 -7.00 -18.39 2.57
C ASN A 162 -6.49 -19.74 2.03
N GLU A 163 -5.23 -20.10 2.31
CA GLU A 163 -4.61 -21.38 1.91
C GLU A 163 -4.72 -21.68 0.40
N VAL A 164 -4.72 -20.64 -0.44
CA VAL A 164 -4.87 -20.79 -1.88
C VAL A 164 -3.62 -21.46 -2.47
N GLY A 165 -3.80 -22.63 -3.07
CA GLY A 165 -2.72 -23.39 -3.72
C GLY A 165 -2.54 -23.08 -5.20
N ARG A 166 -3.61 -22.71 -5.90
CA ARG A 166 -3.61 -22.54 -7.36
C ARG A 166 -4.46 -21.35 -7.78
N LEU A 167 -3.94 -20.56 -8.72
CA LEU A 167 -4.63 -19.39 -9.27
C LEU A 167 -4.98 -19.57 -10.74
N GLY A 168 -6.08 -18.97 -11.14
CA GLY A 168 -6.32 -18.57 -12.51
C GLY A 168 -5.65 -17.23 -12.81
N PHE A 169 -4.93 -17.11 -13.92
CA PHE A 169 -4.27 -15.87 -14.31
C PHE A 169 -4.62 -15.51 -15.76
N ILE A 170 -5.17 -14.32 -15.99
CA ILE A 170 -5.55 -13.83 -17.33
C ILE A 170 -4.76 -12.57 -17.63
N GLU A 171 -3.84 -12.66 -18.60
CA GLU A 171 -2.97 -11.57 -19.05
C GLU A 171 -3.54 -10.94 -20.33
N ASP A 172 -3.79 -9.64 -20.33
CA ASP A 172 -4.14 -8.90 -21.55
C ASP A 172 -2.88 -8.64 -22.37
N GLU A 173 -2.64 -9.44 -23.42
CA GLU A 173 -1.41 -9.41 -24.22
C GLU A 173 -1.22 -8.07 -24.96
N ASN A 174 -2.31 -7.34 -25.20
CA ASN A 174 -2.24 -6.06 -25.90
C ASN A 174 -1.61 -4.96 -25.06
N ASN A 175 -1.69 -5.06 -23.72
CA ASN A 175 -1.34 -3.95 -22.83
C ASN A 175 -0.55 -4.33 -21.57
N SER A 176 -0.34 -5.63 -21.27
CA SER A 176 0.30 -6.05 -20.01
C SER A 176 1.83 -6.21 -20.13
N SER A 177 2.58 -5.12 -20.30
CA SER A 177 4.05 -5.20 -20.22
C SER A 177 4.58 -5.03 -18.78
N GLU A 178 5.44 -5.96 -18.38
CA GLU A 178 6.35 -5.99 -17.22
C GLU A 178 5.78 -6.10 -15.79
N GLN A 179 4.72 -5.37 -15.41
CA GLN A 179 4.35 -5.26 -13.99
C GLN A 179 3.70 -6.54 -13.42
N ASN A 180 2.93 -7.27 -14.22
CA ASN A 180 2.20 -8.47 -13.77
C ASN A 180 3.09 -9.72 -13.65
N ALA A 181 4.24 -9.73 -14.34
CA ALA A 181 5.27 -10.72 -14.11
C ALA A 181 5.79 -10.69 -12.67
N ALA A 182 5.83 -9.51 -12.03
CA ALA A 182 6.34 -9.37 -10.67
C ALA A 182 5.48 -10.12 -9.64
N PHE A 183 4.14 -10.00 -9.72
CA PHE A 183 3.25 -10.77 -8.84
C PHE A 183 3.38 -12.27 -9.09
N LYS A 184 3.28 -12.68 -10.36
CA LYS A 184 3.32 -14.08 -10.76
C LYS A 184 4.62 -14.76 -10.31
N ASN A 185 5.76 -14.11 -10.54
CA ASN A 185 7.08 -14.60 -10.10
C ASN A 185 7.17 -14.72 -8.57
N LYS A 186 6.50 -13.83 -7.83
CA LYS A 186 6.44 -13.90 -6.36
C LYS A 186 5.54 -15.04 -5.86
N TRP A 187 4.41 -15.26 -6.54
CA TRP A 187 3.42 -16.25 -6.15
C TRP A 187 3.92 -17.70 -6.32
N LEU A 188 4.49 -17.99 -7.50
CA LEU A 188 4.87 -19.35 -7.90
C LEU A 188 5.92 -19.96 -6.95
N SER A 189 5.70 -21.21 -6.55
CA SER A 189 6.63 -21.98 -5.71
C SER A 189 6.41 -23.49 -5.89
N SER A 190 7.18 -24.33 -5.18
CA SER A 190 6.98 -25.79 -5.22
C SER A 190 5.60 -26.25 -4.72
N LYS A 191 4.87 -25.41 -3.99
CA LYS A 191 3.53 -25.70 -3.45
C LYS A 191 2.42 -24.82 -4.05
N ARG A 192 2.77 -23.86 -4.91
CA ARG A 192 1.83 -22.89 -5.47
C ARG A 192 2.05 -22.72 -6.95
N ASP A 193 1.00 -22.94 -7.73
CA ASP A 193 1.04 -22.81 -9.18
C ASP A 193 -0.05 -21.87 -9.71
N ALA A 194 -0.06 -21.68 -11.03
CA ALA A 194 -1.08 -20.90 -11.71
C ALA A 194 -1.37 -21.49 -13.09
N VAL A 195 -2.64 -21.47 -13.48
CA VAL A 195 -3.06 -21.68 -14.87
C VAL A 195 -3.09 -20.30 -15.52
N THR A 196 -2.28 -20.09 -16.55
CA THR A 196 -2.23 -18.79 -17.25
C THR A 196 -2.75 -18.88 -18.67
N ILE A 197 -3.55 -17.89 -19.05
CA ILE A 197 -3.81 -17.56 -20.45
C ILE A 197 -3.43 -16.11 -20.73
N GLY A 198 -2.92 -15.88 -21.94
CA GLY A 198 -2.93 -14.56 -22.56
C GLY A 198 -4.17 -14.40 -23.43
N VAL A 199 -4.73 -13.19 -23.44
CA VAL A 199 -5.90 -12.80 -24.24
C VAL A 199 -5.62 -11.57 -25.09
N LYS A 200 -6.18 -11.54 -26.30
CA LYS A 200 -6.15 -10.42 -27.26
C LYS A 200 -7.57 -9.93 -27.52
N GLU A 201 -7.79 -9.09 -28.54
CA GLU A 201 -9.06 -8.41 -28.87
C GLU A 201 -10.34 -9.28 -28.85
N ASN A 202 -10.24 -10.59 -29.07
CA ASN A 202 -11.37 -11.53 -28.96
C ASN A 202 -11.13 -12.58 -27.86
N PRO A 203 -11.27 -12.20 -26.57
CA PRO A 203 -10.91 -13.05 -25.43
C PRO A 203 -11.91 -14.20 -25.16
N SER A 204 -13.14 -14.11 -25.68
CA SER A 204 -14.28 -14.98 -25.30
C SER A 204 -13.97 -16.49 -25.34
N THR A 205 -13.59 -17.04 -26.50
CA THR A 205 -13.28 -18.48 -26.63
C THR A 205 -12.07 -18.89 -25.79
N ARG A 206 -11.11 -17.99 -25.59
CA ARG A 206 -9.92 -18.27 -24.77
C ARG A 206 -10.28 -18.39 -23.30
N ILE A 207 -11.13 -17.50 -22.80
CA ILE A 207 -11.65 -17.52 -21.43
C ILE A 207 -12.57 -18.73 -21.21
N GLU A 208 -13.45 -19.03 -22.17
CA GLU A 208 -14.31 -20.22 -22.12
C GLU A 208 -13.49 -21.52 -21.98
N ASN A 209 -12.44 -21.66 -22.78
CA ASN A 209 -11.52 -22.80 -22.72
C ASN A 209 -10.74 -22.82 -21.41
N PHE A 210 -10.29 -21.67 -20.92
CA PHE A 210 -9.55 -21.56 -19.66
C PHE A 210 -10.36 -22.05 -18.46
N LEU A 211 -11.66 -21.82 -18.47
CA LEU A 211 -12.60 -22.29 -17.44
C LEU A 211 -13.09 -23.73 -17.68
N ASP A 212 -12.60 -24.43 -18.71
CA ASP A 212 -13.01 -25.77 -19.15
C ASP A 212 -14.49 -25.90 -19.55
N VAL A 213 -15.15 -24.78 -19.88
CA VAL A 213 -16.58 -24.75 -20.26
C VAL A 213 -16.81 -25.39 -21.63
N ALA A 214 -15.92 -25.12 -22.59
CA ALA A 214 -15.99 -25.72 -23.93
C ALA A 214 -15.88 -27.25 -23.87
N GLU A 215 -15.00 -27.77 -23.01
CA GLU A 215 -14.86 -29.20 -22.79
C GLU A 215 -16.13 -29.78 -22.14
N SER A 216 -16.70 -29.07 -21.15
CA SER A 216 -17.99 -29.46 -20.56
C SER A 216 -19.10 -29.56 -21.60
N LYS A 217 -19.21 -28.58 -22.51
CA LYS A 217 -20.19 -28.58 -23.60
C LYS A 217 -19.94 -29.74 -24.57
N SER A 218 -18.69 -30.01 -24.93
CA SER A 218 -18.31 -31.13 -25.80
C SER A 218 -18.69 -32.49 -25.20
N ARG A 219 -18.40 -32.71 -23.91
CA ARG A 219 -18.80 -33.94 -23.20
C ARG A 219 -20.31 -34.12 -23.17
N PHE A 220 -21.06 -33.05 -22.96
CA PHE A 220 -22.52 -33.09 -23.02
C PHE A 220 -23.02 -33.52 -24.40
N GLN A 221 -22.52 -32.93 -25.49
CA GLN A 221 -22.95 -33.28 -26.85
C GLN A 221 -22.72 -34.77 -27.19
N ILE A 222 -21.70 -35.40 -26.61
CA ILE A 222 -21.46 -36.84 -26.77
C ILE A 222 -22.53 -37.65 -26.04
N ILE A 223 -22.86 -37.27 -24.80
CA ILE A 223 -23.87 -37.95 -23.98
C ILE A 223 -25.26 -37.79 -24.60
N ASP A 224 -25.61 -36.58 -25.02
CA ASP A 224 -26.91 -36.26 -25.63
C ASP A 224 -27.17 -37.09 -26.90
N LYS A 225 -26.18 -37.17 -27.80
CA LYS A 225 -26.24 -38.03 -29.00
C LYS A 225 -26.37 -39.52 -28.70
N ALA A 226 -25.89 -39.97 -27.55
CA ALA A 226 -25.95 -41.37 -27.12
C ALA A 226 -27.20 -41.67 -26.27
N SER A 227 -27.95 -40.64 -25.87
CA SER A 227 -29.12 -40.76 -25.00
C SER A 227 -30.39 -41.02 -25.81
N PHE A 228 -31.29 -41.82 -25.26
CA PHE A 228 -32.63 -42.06 -25.81
C PHE A 228 -33.69 -41.10 -25.21
N SER A 229 -33.27 -40.16 -24.36
CA SER A 229 -34.11 -39.18 -23.67
C SER A 229 -33.42 -37.83 -23.57
N ASP A 230 -34.19 -36.75 -23.50
CA ASP A 230 -33.69 -35.39 -23.30
C ASP A 230 -32.91 -35.30 -21.98
N VAL A 231 -31.67 -34.79 -22.05
CA VAL A 231 -30.79 -34.63 -20.89
C VAL A 231 -30.64 -33.14 -20.59
N GLU A 232 -31.09 -32.70 -19.42
CA GLU A 232 -30.84 -31.32 -18.96
C GLU A 232 -29.36 -31.11 -18.65
N PHE A 233 -28.78 -30.02 -19.18
CA PHE A 233 -27.36 -29.72 -19.00
C PHE A 233 -27.07 -28.25 -18.74
N VAL A 234 -26.24 -28.03 -17.72
CA VAL A 234 -25.62 -26.75 -17.41
C VAL A 234 -24.11 -26.96 -17.46
N PRO A 235 -23.37 -26.20 -18.29
CA PRO A 235 -21.91 -26.28 -18.33
C PRO A 235 -21.29 -26.06 -16.95
N ARG A 236 -20.23 -26.82 -16.66
CA ARG A 236 -19.49 -26.71 -15.41
C ARG A 236 -18.12 -26.12 -15.69
N THR A 237 -17.71 -25.18 -14.85
CA THR A 237 -16.33 -24.71 -14.84
C THR A 237 -15.43 -25.65 -14.06
N ARG A 238 -14.12 -25.56 -14.32
CA ARG A 238 -13.09 -26.23 -13.52
C ARG A 238 -13.12 -25.80 -12.04
N LYS A 239 -12.61 -26.65 -11.14
CA LYS A 239 -12.65 -26.41 -9.68
C LYS A 239 -11.29 -26.47 -9.01
N ASP A 240 -10.23 -26.62 -9.78
CA ASP A 240 -8.85 -26.69 -9.29
C ASP A 240 -8.28 -25.32 -8.87
N PHE A 241 -8.98 -24.23 -9.16
CA PHE A 241 -8.80 -22.91 -8.55
C PHE A 241 -10.15 -22.23 -8.35
N SER A 242 -10.22 -21.24 -7.46
CA SER A 242 -11.39 -20.37 -7.24
C SER A 242 -11.06 -18.88 -7.30
N GLN A 243 -9.79 -18.51 -7.37
CA GLN A 243 -9.34 -17.13 -7.54
C GLN A 243 -8.81 -16.91 -8.95
N VAL A 244 -9.23 -15.81 -9.58
CA VAL A 244 -8.74 -15.35 -10.89
C VAL A 244 -8.11 -13.98 -10.70
N VAL A 245 -6.85 -13.84 -11.12
CA VAL A 245 -6.19 -12.53 -11.19
C VAL A 245 -6.20 -12.08 -12.65
N ILE A 246 -6.82 -10.93 -12.91
CA ILE A 246 -6.83 -10.29 -14.22
C ILE A 246 -5.75 -9.22 -14.24
N SER A 247 -5.00 -9.21 -15.34
CA SER A 247 -3.85 -8.37 -15.55
C SER A 247 -4.05 -7.55 -16.83
N THR A 248 -4.25 -6.25 -16.68
CA THR A 248 -4.37 -5.29 -17.79
C THR A 248 -3.96 -3.90 -17.30
N ASN A 249 -3.80 -2.97 -18.24
CA ASN A 249 -3.55 -1.55 -17.98
C ASN A 249 -4.78 -0.68 -18.32
N ASP A 250 -5.87 -1.29 -18.80
CA ASP A 250 -7.09 -0.59 -19.18
C ASP A 250 -8.30 -1.08 -18.37
N LEU A 251 -9.07 -0.14 -17.80
CA LEU A 251 -10.23 -0.47 -16.96
C LEU A 251 -11.37 -1.08 -17.78
N SER A 252 -11.63 -0.57 -18.98
CA SER A 252 -12.69 -1.13 -19.84
C SER A 252 -12.39 -2.58 -20.19
N ARG A 253 -11.10 -2.87 -20.43
CA ARG A 253 -10.62 -4.21 -20.71
C ARG A 253 -10.70 -5.15 -19.49
N LEU A 254 -10.44 -4.63 -18.29
CA LEU A 254 -10.67 -5.38 -17.05
C LEU A 254 -12.15 -5.79 -16.94
N TYR A 255 -13.08 -4.85 -17.17
CA TYR A 255 -14.52 -5.12 -17.10
C TYR A 255 -14.96 -6.14 -18.15
N GLU A 256 -14.49 -6.03 -19.38
CA GLU A 256 -14.79 -6.99 -20.45
C GLU A 256 -14.32 -8.42 -20.08
N ILE A 257 -13.08 -8.56 -19.62
CA ILE A 257 -12.54 -9.87 -19.24
C ILE A 257 -13.31 -10.43 -18.04
N ALA A 258 -13.59 -9.62 -17.03
CA ALA A 258 -14.36 -10.04 -15.86
C ALA A 258 -15.78 -10.48 -16.25
N SER A 259 -16.45 -9.70 -17.10
CA SER A 259 -17.76 -10.02 -17.67
C SER A 259 -17.75 -11.38 -18.37
N LEU A 260 -16.72 -11.67 -19.16
CA LEU A 260 -16.58 -12.96 -19.84
C LEU A 260 -16.30 -14.13 -18.90
N VAL A 261 -15.58 -13.91 -17.80
CA VAL A 261 -15.45 -14.92 -16.73
C VAL A 261 -16.82 -15.22 -16.13
N ARG A 262 -17.60 -14.19 -15.79
CA ARG A 262 -18.96 -14.34 -15.26
C ARG A 262 -19.90 -15.04 -16.25
N PHE A 263 -19.89 -14.62 -17.51
CA PHE A 263 -20.71 -15.18 -18.59
C PHE A 263 -20.41 -16.66 -18.84
N ASN A 264 -19.14 -17.06 -18.75
CA ASN A 264 -18.73 -18.46 -18.88
C ASN A 264 -18.86 -19.22 -17.54
N TYR A 265 -20.00 -19.05 -16.87
CA TYR A 265 -20.39 -19.77 -15.64
C TYR A 265 -19.45 -19.58 -14.45
N GLY A 266 -18.56 -18.59 -14.49
CA GLY A 266 -17.59 -18.29 -13.46
C GLY A 266 -18.10 -17.39 -12.34
N LEU A 267 -19.38 -17.52 -11.95
CA LEU A 267 -19.99 -16.66 -10.92
C LEU A 267 -19.33 -16.81 -9.54
N ASN A 268 -18.80 -17.99 -9.23
CA ASN A 268 -18.21 -18.29 -7.92
C ASN A 268 -16.71 -17.98 -7.81
N TYR A 269 -16.06 -17.49 -8.87
CA TYR A 269 -14.65 -17.11 -8.80
C TYR A 269 -14.48 -15.76 -8.11
N GLU A 270 -13.51 -15.62 -7.22
CA GLU A 270 -13.08 -14.30 -6.76
C GLU A 270 -12.17 -13.69 -7.83
N ILE A 271 -12.55 -12.53 -8.37
CA ILE A 271 -11.77 -11.84 -9.40
C ILE A 271 -10.98 -10.72 -8.73
N PHE A 272 -9.65 -10.73 -8.90
CA PHE A 272 -8.76 -9.70 -8.39
C PHE A 272 -8.10 -8.92 -9.54
N SER A 273 -7.91 -7.62 -9.34
CA SER A 273 -7.01 -6.83 -10.18
C SER A 273 -6.16 -5.89 -9.33
N LEU A 274 -4.88 -5.82 -9.69
CA LEU A 274 -3.99 -4.77 -9.20
C LEU A 274 -4.33 -3.48 -9.94
N SER A 275 -4.41 -2.39 -9.21
CA SER A 275 -4.88 -1.12 -9.75
C SER A 275 -3.72 -0.19 -10.16
N SER A 276 -2.47 -0.55 -9.84
CA SER A 276 -1.28 0.27 -10.06
C SER A 276 -1.10 0.78 -11.50
N ASN A 277 -1.68 0.08 -12.48
CA ASN A 277 -1.60 0.42 -13.90
C ASN A 277 -2.69 1.40 -14.36
N PHE A 278 -3.70 1.65 -13.54
CA PHE A 278 -4.83 2.50 -13.90
C PHE A 278 -4.57 3.94 -13.43
N ASP A 279 -4.76 4.88 -14.34
CA ASP A 279 -4.67 6.33 -14.11
C ASP A 279 -6.00 7.04 -14.38
N GLN A 280 -7.09 6.27 -14.47
CA GLN A 280 -8.44 6.75 -14.77
C GLN A 280 -9.35 6.63 -13.55
N LYS A 281 -10.54 7.23 -13.65
CA LYS A 281 -11.60 7.05 -12.65
C LYS A 281 -12.20 5.63 -12.77
N ILE A 282 -12.34 4.93 -11.65
CA ILE A 282 -13.02 3.62 -11.62
C ILE A 282 -14.53 3.79 -11.77
N ASP A 283 -15.16 2.91 -12.55
CA ASP A 283 -16.62 2.79 -12.60
C ASP A 283 -17.07 1.78 -11.54
N GLU A 284 -17.63 2.30 -10.45
CA GLU A 284 -18.10 1.48 -9.32
C GLU A 284 -19.23 0.53 -9.72
N ASN A 285 -20.02 0.88 -10.74
CA ASN A 285 -21.09 -0.01 -11.21
C ASN A 285 -20.52 -1.23 -11.90
N GLU A 286 -19.51 -1.05 -12.75
CA GLU A 286 -18.84 -2.17 -13.45
C GLU A 286 -18.11 -3.09 -12.46
N VAL A 287 -17.41 -2.50 -11.49
CA VAL A 287 -16.74 -3.24 -10.41
C VAL A 287 -17.74 -4.07 -9.61
N SER A 288 -18.87 -3.47 -9.20
CA SER A 288 -19.92 -4.13 -8.44
C SER A 288 -20.66 -5.20 -9.25
N LEU A 289 -21.02 -4.88 -10.50
CA LEU A 289 -21.72 -5.78 -11.42
C LEU A 289 -20.95 -7.08 -11.66
N HIS A 290 -19.63 -6.97 -11.74
CA HIS A 290 -18.74 -8.10 -12.01
C HIS A 290 -18.08 -8.67 -10.75
N ASP A 291 -18.37 -8.13 -9.56
CA ASP A 291 -17.76 -8.51 -8.28
C ASP A 291 -16.23 -8.61 -8.39
N ILE A 292 -15.63 -7.50 -8.81
CA ILE A 292 -14.18 -7.35 -8.99
C ILE A 292 -13.60 -6.79 -7.70
N ARG A 293 -12.64 -7.49 -7.10
CA ARG A 293 -11.88 -7.00 -5.94
C ARG A 293 -10.66 -6.23 -6.40
N LEU A 294 -10.63 -4.94 -6.12
CA LEU A 294 -9.56 -4.04 -6.53
C LEU A 294 -8.57 -3.83 -5.40
N ILE A 295 -7.29 -3.99 -5.69
CA ILE A 295 -6.23 -3.84 -4.69
C ILE A 295 -5.61 -2.45 -4.82
N ASP A 296 -5.87 -1.57 -3.85
CA ASP A 296 -5.49 -0.15 -3.90
C ASP A 296 -5.56 0.49 -2.50
N HIS A 297 -5.53 1.82 -2.43
CA HIS A 297 -5.99 2.60 -1.28
C HIS A 297 -7.49 2.37 -1.00
N THR A 298 -7.97 2.87 0.15
CA THR A 298 -9.30 2.55 0.69
C THR A 298 -10.52 3.10 -0.07
N TYR A 299 -10.35 4.01 -1.04
CA TYR A 299 -11.43 4.85 -1.62
C TYR A 299 -12.25 5.71 -0.62
N GLU A 300 -12.12 5.52 0.69
CA GLU A 300 -12.72 6.31 1.78
C GLU A 300 -12.08 7.72 1.94
N ASN A 301 -12.14 8.52 0.88
CA ASN A 301 -11.78 9.92 0.88
C ASN A 301 -12.61 10.70 -0.17
N LYS A 302 -12.50 12.03 -0.15
CA LYS A 302 -13.33 12.91 -1.01
C LYS A 302 -13.12 12.75 -2.52
N PHE A 303 -12.06 12.08 -2.96
CA PHE A 303 -11.77 11.82 -4.37
C PHE A 303 -12.14 10.41 -4.81
N THR A 304 -12.52 9.55 -3.86
CA THR A 304 -13.06 8.20 -4.08
C THR A 304 -12.29 7.41 -5.15
N ASN A 305 -12.94 7.16 -6.28
CA ASN A 305 -12.51 6.35 -7.41
C ASN A 305 -11.69 7.13 -8.45
N ASP A 306 -11.48 8.44 -8.30
CA ASP A 306 -10.56 9.23 -9.15
C ASP A 306 -9.11 8.91 -8.75
N LEU A 307 -8.55 7.87 -9.36
CA LEU A 307 -7.30 7.23 -8.92
C LEU A 307 -6.11 8.20 -8.81
N PRO A 308 -5.80 9.07 -9.80
CA PRO A 308 -4.66 9.98 -9.69
C PRO A 308 -4.78 10.94 -8.51
N LYS A 309 -5.95 11.55 -8.33
CA LYS A 309 -6.20 12.52 -7.25
C LYS A 309 -6.23 11.85 -5.90
N SER A 310 -6.95 10.73 -5.83
CA SER A 310 -7.16 9.97 -4.61
C SER A 310 -5.87 9.37 -4.07
N ARG A 311 -5.07 8.69 -4.91
CA ARG A 311 -3.75 8.14 -4.50
C ARG A 311 -2.77 9.22 -4.08
N SER A 312 -2.74 10.34 -4.80
CA SER A 312 -1.88 11.47 -4.44
C SER A 312 -2.24 12.05 -3.07
N PHE A 313 -3.53 12.26 -2.83
CA PHE A 313 -4.05 12.70 -1.53
C PHE A 313 -3.75 11.69 -0.41
N CYS A 314 -4.03 10.40 -0.65
CA CYS A 314 -3.79 9.33 0.33
C CYS A 314 -2.30 9.19 0.66
N LEU A 315 -1.40 9.29 -0.33
CA LEU A 315 0.04 9.30 -0.08
C LEU A 315 0.44 10.47 0.80
N GLY A 316 -0.07 11.68 0.53
CA GLY A 316 0.21 12.85 1.36
C GLY A 316 -0.30 12.67 2.79
N PHE A 317 -1.51 12.14 2.95
CA PHE A 317 -2.09 11.86 4.25
C PHE A 317 -1.23 10.87 5.04
N ASP A 318 -0.93 9.72 4.44
CA ASP A 318 -0.23 8.63 5.09
C ASP A 318 1.24 8.97 5.32
N ALA A 319 1.86 9.75 4.43
CA ALA A 319 3.20 10.27 4.64
C ALA A 319 3.29 11.09 5.93
N MET A 320 2.30 11.93 6.23
CA MET A 320 2.26 12.67 7.49
C MET A 320 1.98 11.75 8.68
N LEU A 321 0.98 10.86 8.58
CA LEU A 321 0.60 9.91 9.62
C LEU A 321 1.79 9.04 10.05
N VAL A 322 2.43 8.37 9.09
CA VAL A 322 3.55 7.46 9.33
C VAL A 322 4.77 8.23 9.82
N SER A 323 5.07 9.40 9.25
CA SER A 323 6.18 10.24 9.73
C SER A 323 5.98 10.68 11.19
N TYR A 324 4.75 11.03 11.55
CA TYR A 324 4.41 11.40 12.92
C TYR A 324 4.56 10.22 13.89
N ALA A 325 4.17 9.01 13.48
CA ALA A 325 4.40 7.78 14.23
C ALA A 325 5.91 7.52 14.44
N ILE A 326 6.71 7.58 13.37
CA ILE A 326 8.17 7.37 13.42
C ILE A 326 8.82 8.38 14.36
N ALA A 327 8.52 9.67 14.17
CA ALA A 327 9.10 10.76 14.95
C ALA A 327 8.83 10.64 16.46
N ASN A 328 7.70 10.01 16.83
CA ASN A 328 7.30 9.77 18.22
C ASN A 328 7.60 8.36 18.73
N ASN A 329 8.37 7.55 18.00
CA ASN A 329 8.72 6.17 18.37
C ASN A 329 7.50 5.26 18.61
N ILE A 330 6.45 5.44 17.81
CA ILE A 330 5.28 4.56 17.78
C ILE A 330 5.53 3.47 16.74
N LYS A 331 5.44 2.22 17.19
CA LYS A 331 5.62 1.01 16.39
C LYS A 331 4.33 0.19 16.35
N GLY A 332 4.35 -0.92 15.62
CA GLY A 332 3.19 -1.80 15.44
C GLY A 332 2.55 -1.61 14.06
N GLU A 333 1.25 -1.89 13.97
CA GLU A 333 0.46 -1.69 12.76
C GLU A 333 -0.16 -0.29 12.72
N ILE A 334 0.18 0.50 11.70
CA ILE A 334 -0.41 1.81 11.41
C ILE A 334 -1.25 1.69 10.15
N ARG A 335 -2.55 2.00 10.24
CA ARG A 335 -3.49 2.02 9.12
C ARG A 335 -3.75 3.46 8.71
N GLY A 336 -3.46 3.78 7.45
CA GLY A 336 -3.79 5.04 6.82
C GLY A 336 -4.80 4.86 5.68
N LEU A 337 -4.98 5.88 4.86
CA LEU A 337 -5.86 5.85 3.68
C LEU A 337 -5.20 5.11 2.51
N LEU A 338 -3.89 5.26 2.31
CA LEU A 338 -3.16 4.60 1.23
C LEU A 338 -2.90 3.13 1.55
N GLY A 339 -2.64 2.78 2.81
CA GLY A 339 -2.40 1.38 3.17
C GLY A 339 -2.19 1.09 4.65
N ILE A 340 -1.81 -0.15 4.90
CA ILE A 340 -1.45 -0.72 6.20
C ILE A 340 0.07 -0.81 6.26
N TYR A 341 0.66 -0.23 7.31
CA TYR A 341 2.09 -0.16 7.53
C TYR A 341 2.47 -0.88 8.80
N LYS A 342 3.40 -1.84 8.70
CA LYS A 342 3.90 -2.59 9.86
C LYS A 342 5.39 -2.35 10.03
N PHE A 343 5.76 -1.85 11.21
CA PHE A 343 7.17 -1.73 11.60
C PHE A 343 7.72 -3.12 11.94
N THR A 344 8.73 -3.56 11.19
CA THR A 344 9.57 -4.71 11.53
C THR A 344 10.89 -4.22 12.15
N GLU A 345 11.76 -5.12 12.59
CA GLU A 345 13.03 -4.74 13.24
C GLU A 345 13.88 -3.79 12.38
N ASN A 346 13.83 -3.94 11.04
CA ASN A 346 14.72 -3.19 10.14
C ASN A 346 14.00 -2.40 9.03
N LYS A 347 12.70 -2.62 8.80
CA LYS A 347 11.97 -2.09 7.63
C LYS A 347 10.52 -1.74 7.96
N LEU A 348 9.95 -0.85 7.17
CA LEU A 348 8.51 -0.60 7.11
C LEU A 348 7.93 -1.46 6.00
N VAL A 349 7.03 -2.38 6.34
CA VAL A 349 6.32 -3.18 5.35
C VAL A 349 4.97 -2.52 5.08
N SER A 350 4.66 -2.27 3.82
CA SER A 350 3.38 -1.72 3.39
C SER A 350 2.52 -2.78 2.69
N ARG A 351 1.21 -2.70 2.92
CA ARG A 351 0.17 -3.45 2.20
C ARG A 351 -0.93 -2.48 1.81
N SER A 352 -1.41 -2.58 0.58
CA SER A 352 -2.64 -1.88 0.16
C SER A 352 -3.87 -2.61 0.70
N TYR A 353 -5.05 -2.02 0.51
CA TYR A 353 -6.33 -2.62 0.86
C TYR A 353 -6.86 -3.49 -0.28
N ILE A 354 -7.68 -4.47 0.07
CA ILE A 354 -8.55 -5.18 -0.87
C ILE A 354 -9.93 -4.54 -0.74
N ASN A 355 -10.39 -3.90 -1.81
CA ASN A 355 -11.66 -3.19 -1.89
C ASN A 355 -12.70 -3.99 -2.66
#